data_AF-A0A3M7IHA8-F1
#
_entry.id   AF-A0A3M7IHA8-F1
#
_cell.length_a   1.000
_cell.length_b   1.000
_cell.length_c   1.000
_cell.angle_alpha   90.00
_cell.angle_beta   90.00
_cell.angle_gamma   90.00
#
_symmetry.space_group_name_H-M   'P 1'
#
loop_
_entity.id
_entity.type
_entity.pdbx_description
1 polymer ?
#
loop_
_entity_poly.entity_id
_entity_poly.type
_entity_poly.pdbx_seq_one_letter_code
_entity_poly.pdbx_strand_id
1 'polypeptide(L)'
;MVGKSSLSARSPTPENGHRPLPNQDDENLKHAPKATATSHHARRQLCHSKGLEIKVPSAGSPSSTTAFIHTPQNYHREQAEGREKTAAILVSSSEGGVLGPSSVYLSIADKLASLNRGIPVLRFDHRFPARTKYCVADVLAAMNYLENGYAVSRFVLVGWGFGGATVFTAAAQDPRIVGCASIASQSDETDGIEDLARKGLPVLLIHGTEDAVLSADCSRRLCERYRNASRGGEGEMAMFEGDDHQLSHKGLKAEEVLLAGEEVGNEERMQWLQAQLRDVTN
;
A
#
# COMPACT_ATOMS: atom_id res chain seq x y z
N MET A 1 -19.78 -26.98 -7.87
CA MET A 1 -19.09 -27.39 -6.64
C MET A 1 -19.24 -26.27 -5.64
N VAL A 2 -19.75 -26.59 -4.44
CA VAL A 2 -20.18 -25.63 -3.42
C VAL A 2 -18.98 -24.86 -2.87
N GLY A 3 -19.06 -23.53 -2.92
CA GLY A 3 -17.99 -22.62 -2.50
C GLY A 3 -17.60 -22.82 -1.05
N LYS A 4 -16.28 -22.90 -0.80
CA LYS A 4 -15.72 -22.78 0.54
C LYS A 4 -15.90 -21.34 0.98
N SER A 5 -17.01 -21.05 1.66
CA SER A 5 -17.24 -19.74 2.26
C SER A 5 -16.18 -19.47 3.32
N SER A 6 -15.40 -18.41 3.14
CA SER A 6 -14.45 -17.91 4.12
C SER A 6 -15.08 -17.81 5.52
N LEU A 7 -14.34 -18.26 6.53
CA LEU A 7 -14.68 -18.13 7.95
C LEU A 7 -14.79 -16.65 8.39
N SER A 8 -14.17 -15.72 7.64
CA SER A 8 -14.24 -14.27 7.88
C SER A 8 -15.60 -13.66 7.50
N ALA A 9 -16.30 -14.22 6.51
CA ALA A 9 -17.53 -13.62 5.96
C ALA A 9 -18.75 -13.77 6.89
N ARG A 10 -18.72 -14.76 7.80
CA ARG A 10 -19.86 -15.14 8.66
C ARG A 10 -19.68 -14.78 10.14
N SER A 11 -18.50 -14.34 10.57
CA SER A 11 -18.26 -14.08 11.99
C SER A 11 -18.78 -12.68 12.39
N PRO A 12 -19.45 -12.55 13.56
CA PRO A 12 -20.00 -11.28 14.04
C PRO A 12 -18.92 -10.20 14.22
N THR A 13 -19.37 -8.94 14.34
CA THR A 13 -18.50 -7.80 14.67
C THR A 13 -17.76 -8.08 15.98
N PRO A 14 -16.42 -8.02 16.01
CA PRO A 14 -15.66 -8.27 17.23
C PRO A 14 -16.03 -7.26 18.31
N GLU A 15 -16.36 -7.73 19.51
CA GLU A 15 -16.62 -6.84 20.66
C GLU A 15 -15.33 -6.24 21.24
N ASN A 16 -14.16 -6.82 20.97
CA ASN A 16 -12.84 -6.31 21.33
C ASN A 16 -11.76 -7.03 20.50
N GLY A 17 -10.70 -6.34 20.07
CA GLY A 17 -9.53 -7.04 19.51
C GLY A 17 -8.37 -6.18 19.02
N HIS A 18 -8.64 -5.04 18.40
CA HIS A 18 -7.60 -4.10 17.96
C HIS A 18 -8.07 -2.67 18.25
N ARG A 19 -7.19 -1.87 18.85
CA ARG A 19 -7.41 -0.43 18.95
C ARG A 19 -6.57 0.19 17.85
N PRO A 20 -7.19 0.80 16.80
CA PRO A 20 -6.45 1.48 15.77
C PRO A 20 -5.44 2.45 16.38
N LEU A 21 -4.29 2.60 15.72
CA LEU A 21 -3.22 3.50 16.16
C LEU A 21 -3.81 4.82 16.68
N PRO A 22 -3.65 5.15 17.98
CA PRO A 22 -4.46 6.19 18.60
C PRO A 22 -4.01 7.60 18.22
N ASN A 23 -2.83 7.75 17.62
CA ASN A 23 -2.17 9.04 17.48
C ASN A 23 -1.84 9.39 16.02
N GLN A 24 -2.79 10.03 15.34
CA GLN A 24 -2.58 10.69 14.05
C GLN A 24 -1.55 11.85 14.13
N ASP A 25 -1.25 12.34 15.33
CA ASP A 25 -0.30 13.42 15.57
C ASP A 25 1.14 12.92 15.83
N ASP A 26 1.41 11.62 15.73
CA ASP A 26 2.77 11.08 15.87
C ASP A 26 3.66 11.50 14.69
N GLU A 27 4.58 12.44 14.96
CA GLU A 27 5.52 12.96 13.97
C GLU A 27 6.46 11.89 13.40
N ASN A 28 6.81 10.84 14.17
CA ASN A 28 7.68 9.76 13.68
C ASN A 28 6.98 8.88 12.65
N LEU A 29 5.65 8.89 12.66
CA LEU A 29 4.83 8.20 11.70
C LEU A 29 4.46 9.08 10.51
N LYS A 30 4.93 10.34 10.42
CA LYS A 30 4.64 11.21 9.26
C LYS A 30 5.62 10.99 8.11
N HIS A 31 6.90 10.80 8.39
CA HIS A 31 7.97 10.63 7.39
C HIS A 31 8.99 9.56 7.82
N ALA A 32 9.72 8.96 6.87
CA ALA A 32 10.71 7.92 7.18
C ALA A 32 11.83 8.43 8.10
N PRO A 33 12.12 7.77 9.25
CA PRO A 33 13.12 8.25 10.19
C PRO A 33 14.55 8.13 9.63
N LYS A 34 15.27 9.27 9.66
CA LYS A 34 16.73 9.48 9.52
C LYS A 34 17.47 8.80 8.35
N ALA A 35 17.49 9.48 7.20
CA ALA A 35 18.77 10.08 6.79
C ALA A 35 18.87 11.41 7.56
N THR A 36 20.04 11.83 8.01
CA THR A 36 20.27 12.90 9.02
C THR A 36 19.38 14.17 8.95
N ALA A 37 19.27 14.91 10.07
CA ALA A 37 18.35 16.03 10.33
C ALA A 37 18.26 17.14 9.25
N THR A 38 19.22 17.23 8.35
CA THR A 38 19.19 18.08 7.14
C THR A 38 18.25 17.55 6.05
N SER A 39 18.12 16.23 5.90
CA SER A 39 17.22 15.59 4.94
C SER A 39 15.75 15.64 5.38
N HIS A 40 15.48 15.63 6.70
CA HIS A 40 14.11 15.70 7.22
C HIS A 40 13.45 17.06 6.91
N HIS A 41 14.24 18.15 6.93
CA HIS A 41 13.75 19.47 6.53
C HIS A 41 13.54 19.57 5.01
N ALA A 42 14.44 18.98 4.22
CA ALA A 42 14.31 18.91 2.77
C ALA A 42 13.11 18.05 2.34
N ARG A 43 12.84 16.91 2.99
CA ARG A 43 11.66 16.06 2.72
C ARG A 43 10.33 16.73 3.08
N ARG A 44 10.26 17.44 4.21
CA ARG A 44 9.13 18.34 4.54
C ARG A 44 8.96 19.43 3.47
N GLN A 45 10.04 19.78 2.76
CA GLN A 45 10.03 20.68 1.61
C GLN A 45 9.77 19.99 0.26
N LEU A 46 9.59 18.66 0.19
CA LEU A 46 9.29 17.95 -1.07
C LEU A 46 7.88 17.38 -1.10
N CYS A 47 7.34 16.97 0.05
CA CYS A 47 5.96 16.55 0.18
C CYS A 47 5.35 17.00 1.52
N HIS A 48 4.03 17.10 1.56
CA HIS A 48 3.25 17.35 2.76
C HIS A 48 2.69 16.03 3.30
N SER A 49 2.94 15.74 4.57
CA SER A 49 2.38 14.57 5.26
C SER A 49 1.49 15.00 6.42
N LYS A 50 0.31 14.40 6.51
CA LYS A 50 -0.69 14.70 7.54
C LYS A 50 -1.36 13.41 8.04
N GLY A 51 -1.45 13.27 9.36
CA GLY A 51 -2.31 12.27 9.99
C GLY A 51 -3.78 12.72 9.98
N LEU A 52 -4.68 11.76 9.82
CA LEU A 52 -6.13 11.99 9.76
C LEU A 52 -6.91 10.74 10.18
N GLU A 53 -8.15 10.94 10.61
CA GLU A 53 -9.12 9.86 10.80
C GLU A 53 -10.04 9.72 9.58
N ILE A 54 -10.15 8.50 9.06
CA ILE A 54 -11.08 8.14 8.00
C ILE A 54 -12.30 7.49 8.62
N LYS A 55 -13.47 8.10 8.43
CA LYS A 55 -14.73 7.48 8.82
C LYS A 55 -15.10 6.37 7.85
N VAL A 56 -15.40 5.18 8.39
CA VAL A 56 -15.82 4.01 7.64
C VAL A 56 -17.29 3.73 7.94
N PRO A 57 -18.18 3.78 6.93
CA PRO A 57 -19.58 3.44 7.12
C PRO A 57 -19.73 1.98 7.57
N SER A 58 -20.15 1.73 8.82
CA SER A 58 -20.55 0.39 9.28
C SER A 58 -21.65 0.43 10.36
N ALA A 59 -22.47 -0.63 10.39
CA ALA A 59 -23.38 -0.90 11.50
C ALA A 59 -22.57 -1.50 12.68
N GLY A 60 -21.98 -0.64 13.52
CA GLY A 60 -21.17 -1.01 14.70
C GLY A 60 -19.85 -0.23 14.82
N SER A 61 -19.27 -0.20 16.02
CA SER A 61 -18.03 0.51 16.39
C SER A 61 -16.78 -0.37 16.19
N PRO A 62 -15.57 0.15 15.85
CA PRO A 62 -15.22 1.55 15.56
C PRO A 62 -15.68 2.01 14.18
N SER A 63 -16.06 3.28 14.08
CA SER A 63 -16.51 3.93 12.84
C SER A 63 -15.40 4.71 12.13
N SER A 64 -14.15 4.64 12.60
CA SER A 64 -13.01 5.32 12.00
C SER A 64 -11.72 4.52 12.08
N THR A 65 -10.77 4.84 11.20
CA THR A 65 -9.39 4.38 11.27
C THR A 65 -8.41 5.54 11.12
N THR A 66 -7.23 5.40 11.73
CA THR A 66 -6.11 6.33 11.61
C THR A 66 -5.37 6.10 10.30
N ALA A 67 -5.10 7.20 9.59
CA ALA A 67 -4.40 7.22 8.32
C ALA A 67 -3.40 8.36 8.29
N PHE A 68 -2.42 8.24 7.39
CA PHE A 68 -1.50 9.29 7.01
C PHE A 68 -1.58 9.46 5.51
N ILE A 69 -1.77 10.69 5.06
CA ILE A 69 -1.73 11.05 3.66
C ILE A 69 -0.46 11.85 3.36
N HIS A 70 0.15 11.52 2.24
CA HIS A 70 1.30 12.17 1.65
C HIS A 70 0.86 12.79 0.35
N THR A 71 1.08 14.08 0.18
CA THR A 71 0.73 14.80 -1.03
C THR A 71 1.91 15.64 -1.52
N PRO A 72 1.98 15.91 -2.83
CA PRO A 72 2.89 16.90 -3.38
C PRO A 72 2.80 18.25 -2.66
N GLN A 73 3.88 19.04 -2.72
CA GLN A 73 3.81 20.42 -2.27
C GLN A 73 2.75 21.19 -3.06
N ASN A 74 1.96 22.01 -2.36
CA ASN A 74 0.87 22.81 -2.95
C ASN A 74 -0.22 21.96 -3.63
N TYR A 75 -0.49 20.75 -3.12
CA TYR A 75 -1.58 19.93 -3.60
C TYR A 75 -2.94 20.50 -3.17
N HIS A 76 -3.55 21.30 -4.05
CA HIS A 76 -4.88 21.87 -3.85
C HIS A 76 -5.92 21.14 -4.72
N ARG A 77 -7.12 20.92 -4.18
CA ARG A 77 -8.20 20.24 -4.90
C ARG A 77 -8.72 21.10 -6.05
N GLU A 78 -8.77 22.41 -5.82
CA GLU A 78 -9.26 23.42 -6.75
C GLU A 78 -8.35 23.56 -7.98
N GLN A 79 -7.10 23.11 -7.87
CA GLN A 79 -6.09 23.11 -8.93
C GLN A 79 -5.89 21.72 -9.54
N ALA A 80 -6.91 20.85 -9.49
CA ALA A 80 -6.84 19.48 -10.01
C ALA A 80 -6.91 19.38 -11.54
N GLU A 81 -7.19 20.48 -12.25
CA GLU A 81 -7.26 20.47 -13.70
C GLU A 81 -5.89 20.16 -14.32
N GLY A 82 -5.86 19.20 -15.25
CA GLY A 82 -4.61 18.73 -15.88
C GLY A 82 -3.72 17.83 -15.01
N ARG A 83 -4.08 17.58 -13.74
CA ARG A 83 -3.33 16.69 -12.83
C ARG A 83 -3.71 15.22 -13.06
N GLU A 84 -2.75 14.32 -12.87
CA GLU A 84 -3.03 12.88 -12.75
C GLU A 84 -3.99 12.64 -11.58
N LYS A 85 -5.04 11.86 -11.82
CA LYS A 85 -6.08 11.59 -10.81
C LYS A 85 -5.89 10.26 -10.12
N THR A 86 -4.65 9.78 -10.07
CA THR A 86 -4.28 8.49 -9.48
C THR A 86 -3.65 8.71 -8.10
N ALA A 87 -4.06 7.90 -7.12
CA ALA A 87 -3.41 7.80 -5.81
C ALA A 87 -3.01 6.36 -5.50
N ALA A 88 -1.98 6.20 -4.68
CA ALA A 88 -1.63 4.91 -4.11
C ALA A 88 -2.24 4.76 -2.71
N ILE A 89 -2.75 3.56 -2.39
CA ILE A 89 -3.16 3.21 -1.03
C ILE A 89 -2.37 2.00 -0.57
N LEU A 90 -1.71 2.12 0.59
CA LEU A 90 -0.83 1.11 1.16
C LEU A 90 -1.53 0.42 2.34
N VAL A 91 -1.67 -0.90 2.23
CA VAL A 91 -2.52 -1.73 3.08
C VAL A 91 -1.66 -2.72 3.86
N SER A 92 -1.69 -2.63 5.18
CA SER A 92 -0.86 -3.43 6.09
C SER A 92 -1.34 -4.88 6.24
N SER A 93 -0.49 -5.69 6.86
CA SER A 93 -0.71 -7.11 7.14
C SER A 93 -1.68 -7.33 8.31
N SER A 94 -1.78 -8.58 8.79
CA SER A 94 -2.69 -9.06 9.83
C SER A 94 -2.53 -8.35 11.18
N GLU A 95 -1.39 -7.72 11.42
CA GLU A 95 -1.07 -6.99 12.64
C GLU A 95 -1.57 -5.55 12.60
N GLY A 96 -2.00 -5.07 11.42
CA GLY A 96 -2.32 -3.66 11.19
C GLY A 96 -1.05 -2.79 11.11
N GLY A 97 -1.20 -1.53 11.48
CA GLY A 97 -0.17 -0.50 11.39
C GLY A 97 -0.09 0.18 10.02
N VAL A 98 0.86 1.10 9.89
CA VAL A 98 0.96 2.02 8.73
C VAL A 98 2.33 2.03 8.06
N LEU A 99 3.27 1.19 8.52
CA LEU A 99 4.69 1.24 8.10
C LEU A 99 5.03 0.24 6.99
N GLY A 100 4.27 -0.85 6.88
CA GLY A 100 4.59 -1.92 5.93
C GLY A 100 5.88 -2.68 6.27
N PRO A 101 6.31 -3.59 5.38
CA PRO A 101 7.50 -4.41 5.59
C PRO A 101 8.74 -3.52 5.63
N SER A 102 9.58 -3.64 6.67
CA SER A 102 10.80 -2.84 6.82
C SER A 102 10.63 -1.32 6.61
N SER A 103 9.47 -0.76 6.99
CA SER A 103 9.11 0.65 6.78
C SER A 103 9.00 1.10 5.30
N VAL A 104 8.91 0.17 4.35
CA VAL A 104 8.78 0.45 2.91
C VAL A 104 7.61 1.39 2.62
N TYR A 105 6.47 1.24 3.31
CA TYR A 105 5.30 2.11 3.03
C TYR A 105 5.55 3.56 3.39
N LEU A 106 6.29 3.80 4.46
CA LEU A 106 6.64 5.14 4.90
C LEU A 106 7.58 5.81 3.89
N SER A 107 8.57 5.07 3.37
CA SER A 107 9.52 5.56 2.36
C SER A 107 8.86 5.81 1.00
N ILE A 108 8.09 4.85 0.46
CA ILE A 108 7.46 5.02 -0.86
C ILE A 108 6.37 6.10 -0.85
N ALA A 109 5.71 6.34 0.28
CA ALA A 109 4.73 7.41 0.40
C ALA A 109 5.40 8.79 0.21
N ASP A 110 6.54 9.02 0.88
CA ASP A 110 7.33 10.24 0.69
C ASP A 110 7.82 10.35 -0.78
N LYS A 111 8.34 9.25 -1.35
CA LYS A 111 8.92 9.24 -2.71
C LYS A 111 7.88 9.55 -3.80
N LEU A 112 6.76 8.82 -3.81
CA LEU A 112 5.69 9.00 -4.79
C LEU A 112 5.07 10.41 -4.71
N ALA A 113 4.85 10.92 -3.50
CA ALA A 113 4.33 12.26 -3.30
C ALA A 113 5.32 13.36 -3.72
N SER A 114 6.62 13.08 -3.67
CA SER A 114 7.68 14.03 -4.03
C SER A 114 8.05 14.03 -5.52
N LEU A 115 7.52 13.10 -6.32
CA LEU A 115 7.75 13.10 -7.77
C LEU A 115 7.31 14.42 -8.40
N ASN A 116 7.98 14.86 -9.46
CA ASN A 116 7.57 16.02 -10.27
C ASN A 116 6.08 16.06 -10.64
N ARG A 117 5.47 14.92 -11.01
CA ARG A 117 4.02 14.82 -11.26
C ARG A 117 3.21 14.59 -10.00
N GLY A 118 3.84 14.02 -8.98
CA GLY A 118 3.32 13.91 -7.62
C GLY A 118 2.10 13.00 -7.49
N ILE A 119 2.27 11.83 -6.88
CA ILE A 119 1.18 10.88 -6.64
C ILE A 119 0.80 10.93 -5.16
N PRO A 120 -0.45 11.30 -4.81
CA PRO A 120 -0.92 11.19 -3.44
C PRO A 120 -0.84 9.75 -2.95
N VAL A 121 -0.35 9.56 -1.73
CA VAL A 121 -0.25 8.24 -1.10
C VAL A 121 -0.93 8.26 0.24
N LEU A 122 -1.83 7.31 0.47
CA LEU A 122 -2.49 7.12 1.75
C LEU A 122 -2.12 5.77 2.34
N ARG A 123 -1.76 5.76 3.61
CA ARG A 123 -1.47 4.56 4.39
C ARG A 123 -2.27 4.62 5.68
N PHE A 124 -2.94 3.54 6.03
CA PHE A 124 -3.91 3.51 7.12
C PHE A 124 -3.80 2.21 7.92
N ASP A 125 -4.23 2.26 9.18
CA ASP A 125 -4.33 1.07 10.04
C ASP A 125 -5.67 0.37 9.81
N HIS A 126 -5.78 -0.93 10.07
CA HIS A 126 -7.08 -1.60 9.95
C HIS A 126 -7.93 -1.36 11.19
N ARG A 127 -9.24 -1.21 11.03
CA ARG A 127 -10.16 -1.24 12.20
C ARG A 127 -10.20 -2.62 12.84
N PHE A 128 -10.21 -3.65 11.98
CA PHE A 128 -10.26 -5.05 12.36
C PHE A 128 -9.23 -5.82 11.52
N PRO A 129 -7.94 -5.79 11.90
CA PRO A 129 -6.89 -6.52 11.21
C PRO A 129 -7.24 -8.01 11.04
N ALA A 130 -6.71 -8.63 9.98
CA ALA A 130 -6.94 -10.03 9.61
C ALA A 130 -8.41 -10.41 9.31
N ARG A 131 -9.29 -9.44 9.02
CA ARG A 131 -10.69 -9.69 8.65
C ARG A 131 -11.05 -9.02 7.33
N THR A 132 -10.88 -9.74 6.22
CA THR A 132 -10.96 -9.21 4.84
C THR A 132 -12.20 -8.36 4.59
N LYS A 133 -13.38 -8.80 5.02
CA LYS A 133 -14.63 -8.03 4.89
C LYS A 133 -14.53 -6.60 5.45
N TYR A 134 -13.93 -6.44 6.63
CA TYR A 134 -13.82 -5.14 7.28
C TYR A 134 -12.66 -4.32 6.69
N CYS A 135 -11.53 -4.96 6.42
CA CYS A 135 -10.37 -4.32 5.80
C CYS A 135 -10.68 -3.78 4.40
N VAL A 136 -11.49 -4.49 3.59
CA VAL A 136 -11.98 -4.00 2.30
C VAL A 136 -12.86 -2.76 2.49
N ALA A 137 -13.73 -2.73 3.50
CA ALA A 137 -14.53 -1.54 3.79
C ALA A 137 -13.67 -0.34 4.17
N ASP A 138 -12.55 -0.57 4.86
CA ASP A 138 -11.58 0.48 5.22
C ASP A 138 -10.88 1.04 3.97
N VAL A 139 -10.46 0.17 3.04
CA VAL A 139 -9.92 0.58 1.72
C VAL A 139 -10.93 1.43 0.94
N LEU A 140 -12.17 0.98 0.84
CA LEU A 140 -13.21 1.71 0.10
C LEU A 140 -13.52 3.08 0.73
N ALA A 141 -13.52 3.16 2.07
CA ALA A 141 -13.67 4.43 2.77
C ALA A 141 -12.49 5.37 2.53
N ALA A 142 -11.26 4.85 2.49
CA ALA A 142 -10.07 5.63 2.14
C ALA A 142 -10.11 6.15 0.71
N MET A 143 -10.54 5.32 -0.26
CA MET A 143 -10.76 5.75 -1.64
C MET A 143 -11.79 6.88 -1.72
N ASN A 144 -12.93 6.75 -1.04
CA ASN A 144 -13.96 7.78 -1.02
C ASN A 144 -13.47 9.06 -0.34
N TYR A 145 -12.63 8.97 0.69
CA TYR A 145 -12.01 10.13 1.33
C TYR A 145 -11.10 10.87 0.35
N LEU A 146 -10.23 10.16 -0.38
CA LEU A 146 -9.34 10.74 -1.39
C LEU A 146 -10.09 11.33 -2.58
N GLU A 147 -11.15 10.66 -3.05
CA GLU A 147 -11.98 11.18 -4.14
C GLU A 147 -12.64 12.51 -3.78
N ASN A 148 -13.26 12.56 -2.59
CA ASN A 148 -13.97 13.74 -2.13
C ASN A 148 -13.04 14.88 -1.68
N GLY A 149 -11.90 14.57 -1.06
CA GLY A 149 -10.98 15.57 -0.52
C GLY A 149 -9.89 16.02 -1.49
N TYR A 150 -9.45 15.14 -2.39
CA TYR A 150 -8.20 15.31 -3.15
C TYR A 150 -8.41 15.21 -4.67
N ALA A 151 -9.65 15.10 -5.15
CA ALA A 151 -10.00 15.00 -6.58
C ALA A 151 -9.27 13.84 -7.30
N VAL A 152 -9.04 12.75 -6.57
CA VAL A 152 -8.53 11.48 -7.09
C VAL A 152 -9.70 10.67 -7.64
N SER A 153 -9.52 9.95 -8.73
CA SER A 153 -10.56 9.08 -9.31
C SER A 153 -10.05 7.70 -9.72
N ARG A 154 -8.75 7.44 -9.55
CA ARG A 154 -8.08 6.18 -9.88
C ARG A 154 -7.17 5.78 -8.75
N PHE A 155 -7.05 4.47 -8.50
CA PHE A 155 -6.30 3.97 -7.35
C PHE A 155 -5.39 2.81 -7.74
N VAL A 156 -4.16 2.83 -7.24
CA VAL A 156 -3.29 1.66 -7.18
C VAL A 156 -3.21 1.21 -5.74
N LEU A 157 -3.39 -0.08 -5.50
CA LEU A 157 -3.34 -0.64 -4.15
C LEU A 157 -2.08 -1.47 -3.94
N VAL A 158 -1.42 -1.31 -2.80
CA VAL A 158 -0.27 -2.14 -2.40
C VAL A 158 -0.60 -2.83 -1.10
N GLY A 159 -0.62 -4.16 -1.10
CA GLY A 159 -0.94 -4.97 0.09
C GLY A 159 0.25 -5.78 0.60
N TRP A 160 0.45 -5.84 1.91
CA TRP A 160 1.52 -6.66 2.51
C TRP A 160 0.93 -7.81 3.32
N GLY A 161 1.43 -9.03 3.12
CA GLY A 161 0.94 -10.21 3.84
C GLY A 161 -0.55 -10.44 3.59
N PHE A 162 -1.33 -10.42 4.67
CA PHE A 162 -2.80 -10.42 4.64
C PHE A 162 -3.37 -9.26 3.79
N GLY A 163 -2.69 -8.12 3.73
CA GLY A 163 -3.06 -6.97 2.91
C GLY A 163 -3.18 -7.31 1.43
N GLY A 164 -2.45 -8.31 0.92
CA GLY A 164 -2.57 -8.82 -0.45
C GLY A 164 -3.98 -9.31 -0.78
N ALA A 165 -4.56 -10.15 0.09
CA ALA A 165 -5.94 -10.63 -0.03
C ALA A 165 -6.96 -9.48 0.00
N THR A 166 -6.72 -8.50 0.88
CA THR A 166 -7.57 -7.30 0.99
C THR A 166 -7.58 -6.49 -0.31
N VAL A 167 -6.41 -6.21 -0.90
CA VAL A 167 -6.33 -5.37 -2.12
C VAL A 167 -6.89 -6.08 -3.34
N PHE A 168 -6.64 -7.39 -3.51
CA PHE A 168 -7.23 -8.17 -4.60
C PHE A 168 -8.76 -8.23 -4.49
N THR A 169 -9.28 -8.42 -3.27
CA THR A 169 -10.73 -8.44 -3.03
C THR A 169 -11.36 -7.07 -3.32
N ALA A 170 -10.72 -5.97 -2.91
CA ALA A 170 -11.22 -4.62 -3.20
C ALA A 170 -11.23 -4.33 -4.71
N ALA A 171 -10.14 -4.65 -5.42
CA ALA A 171 -10.00 -4.45 -6.86
C ALA A 171 -10.94 -5.31 -7.72
N ALA A 172 -11.34 -6.48 -7.20
CA ALA A 172 -12.41 -7.27 -7.81
C ALA A 172 -13.76 -6.54 -7.78
N GLN A 173 -14.02 -5.71 -6.76
CA GLN A 173 -15.33 -5.09 -6.50
C GLN A 173 -15.46 -3.64 -7.00
N ASP A 174 -14.37 -2.86 -7.00
CA ASP A 174 -14.42 -1.42 -7.33
C ASP A 174 -13.62 -1.10 -8.60
N PRO A 175 -14.27 -0.55 -9.66
CA PRO A 175 -13.62 -0.27 -10.94
C PRO A 175 -12.67 0.94 -10.91
N ARG A 176 -12.66 1.75 -9.84
CA ARG A 176 -11.70 2.87 -9.71
C ARG A 176 -10.28 2.36 -9.45
N ILE A 177 -10.12 1.11 -9.03
CA ILE A 177 -8.80 0.49 -8.83
C ILE A 177 -8.26 0.03 -10.19
N VAL A 178 -7.10 0.56 -10.55
CA VAL A 178 -6.48 0.38 -11.88
C VAL A 178 -5.23 -0.50 -11.86
N GLY A 179 -4.83 -0.99 -10.69
CA GLY A 179 -3.70 -1.91 -10.55
C GLY A 179 -3.48 -2.30 -9.09
N CYS A 180 -2.81 -3.43 -8.87
CA CYS A 180 -2.44 -3.87 -7.53
C CYS A 180 -0.99 -4.36 -7.49
N ALA A 181 -0.34 -4.15 -6.35
CA ALA A 181 0.89 -4.84 -6.00
C ALA A 181 0.69 -5.58 -4.67
N SER A 182 1.44 -6.65 -4.45
CA SER A 182 1.51 -7.29 -3.15
C SER A 182 2.93 -7.60 -2.74
N ILE A 183 3.25 -7.43 -1.46
CA ILE A 183 4.50 -7.85 -0.84
C ILE A 183 4.19 -9.04 0.08
N ALA A 184 4.93 -10.14 -0.06
CA ALA A 184 4.82 -11.32 0.79
C ALA A 184 3.37 -11.82 0.98
N SER A 185 2.57 -11.82 -0.10
CA SER A 185 1.13 -12.12 0.01
C SER A 185 0.87 -13.55 0.48
N GLN A 186 -0.15 -13.71 1.32
CA GLN A 186 -0.74 -15.02 1.61
C GLN A 186 -1.49 -15.59 0.40
N SER A 187 -1.83 -16.88 0.45
CA SER A 187 -2.69 -17.52 -0.56
C SER A 187 -4.18 -17.49 -0.20
N ASP A 188 -4.52 -17.26 1.06
CA ASP A 188 -5.91 -17.30 1.54
C ASP A 188 -6.69 -16.02 1.19
N GLU A 189 -7.96 -16.20 0.83
CA GLU A 189 -8.89 -15.10 0.45
C GLU A 189 -8.40 -14.23 -0.72
N THR A 190 -7.66 -14.82 -1.65
CA THR A 190 -7.04 -14.11 -2.80
C THR A 190 -7.78 -14.30 -4.12
N ASP A 191 -9.00 -14.84 -4.12
CA ASP A 191 -9.74 -15.17 -5.36
C ASP A 191 -9.94 -13.98 -6.30
N GLY A 192 -9.93 -12.75 -5.75
CA GLY A 192 -9.97 -11.53 -6.55
C GLY A 192 -8.85 -11.43 -7.59
N ILE A 193 -7.69 -12.08 -7.40
CA ILE A 193 -6.57 -12.01 -8.35
C ILE A 193 -6.96 -12.47 -9.77
N GLU A 194 -7.86 -13.45 -9.88
CA GLU A 194 -8.34 -13.93 -11.17
C GLU A 194 -9.34 -12.96 -11.80
N ASP A 195 -10.09 -12.20 -11.00
CA ASP A 195 -10.94 -11.11 -11.50
C ASP A 195 -10.10 -9.97 -12.07
N LEU A 196 -8.99 -9.61 -11.40
CA LEU A 196 -8.03 -8.62 -11.91
C LEU A 196 -7.47 -9.08 -13.25
N ALA A 197 -7.07 -10.35 -13.36
CA ALA A 197 -6.57 -10.94 -14.60
C ALA A 197 -7.61 -10.89 -15.74
N ARG A 198 -8.86 -11.29 -15.46
CA ARG A 198 -9.97 -11.24 -16.43
C ARG A 198 -10.27 -9.82 -16.91
N LYS A 199 -10.10 -8.82 -16.05
CA LYS A 199 -10.23 -7.38 -16.37
C LYS A 199 -8.99 -6.80 -17.05
N GLY A 200 -7.89 -7.54 -17.15
CA GLY A 200 -6.62 -7.05 -17.69
C GLY A 200 -5.93 -6.01 -16.81
N LEU A 201 -6.19 -6.01 -15.50
CA LEU A 201 -5.56 -5.07 -14.57
C LEU A 201 -4.13 -5.54 -14.24
N PRO A 202 -3.13 -4.65 -14.25
CA PRO A 202 -1.75 -5.00 -13.92
C PRO A 202 -1.63 -5.45 -12.45
N VAL A 203 -0.85 -6.50 -12.24
CA VAL A 203 -0.52 -7.05 -10.92
C VAL A 203 0.98 -7.26 -10.80
N LEU A 204 1.56 -6.80 -9.70
CA LEU A 204 2.96 -7.02 -9.31
C LEU A 204 3.03 -7.81 -7.99
N LEU A 205 3.79 -8.90 -7.97
CA LEU A 205 3.96 -9.76 -6.80
C LEU A 205 5.42 -9.75 -6.34
N ILE A 206 5.70 -9.28 -5.13
CA ILE A 206 7.04 -9.20 -4.55
C ILE A 206 7.13 -10.19 -3.37
N HIS A 207 8.22 -10.95 -3.27
CA HIS A 207 8.38 -11.93 -2.17
C HIS A 207 9.85 -12.26 -1.89
N GLY A 208 10.23 -12.40 -0.62
CA GLY A 208 11.51 -12.95 -0.19
C GLY A 208 11.55 -14.49 -0.29
N THR A 209 12.65 -15.09 -0.76
CA THR A 209 12.69 -16.56 -0.94
C THR A 209 12.85 -17.34 0.37
N GLU A 210 13.26 -16.69 1.45
CA GLU A 210 13.44 -17.25 2.80
C GLU A 210 12.36 -16.77 3.78
N ASP A 211 11.20 -16.35 3.26
CA ASP A 211 10.04 -16.01 4.07
C ASP A 211 9.54 -17.24 4.88
N ALA A 212 9.82 -17.21 6.18
CA ALA A 212 9.45 -18.24 7.14
C ALA A 212 8.01 -18.08 7.69
N VAL A 213 7.33 -16.98 7.41
CA VAL A 213 5.94 -16.71 7.81
C VAL A 213 5.00 -17.22 6.73
N LEU A 214 5.24 -16.83 5.48
CA LEU A 214 4.48 -17.22 4.31
C LEU A 214 5.46 -17.66 3.22
N SER A 215 5.44 -18.93 2.84
CA SER A 215 6.35 -19.39 1.79
C SER A 215 6.19 -18.57 0.50
N ALA A 216 7.32 -18.26 -0.15
CA ALA A 216 7.41 -17.70 -1.50
C ALA A 216 6.51 -18.38 -2.54
N ASP A 217 6.18 -19.66 -2.35
CA ASP A 217 5.22 -20.38 -3.19
C ASP A 217 3.83 -19.75 -3.21
N CYS A 218 3.45 -18.97 -2.20
CA CYS A 218 2.20 -18.21 -2.20
C CYS A 218 2.17 -17.23 -3.38
N SER A 219 3.21 -16.40 -3.55
CA SER A 219 3.29 -15.47 -4.68
C SER A 219 3.45 -16.20 -6.01
N ARG A 220 4.19 -17.32 -6.06
CA ARG A 220 4.29 -18.13 -7.30
C ARG A 220 2.94 -18.66 -7.76
N ARG A 221 2.15 -19.23 -6.83
CA ARG A 221 0.80 -19.74 -7.12
C ARG A 221 -0.16 -18.62 -7.52
N LEU A 222 -0.08 -17.47 -6.86
CA LEU A 222 -0.86 -16.29 -7.24
C LEU A 222 -0.53 -15.82 -8.67
N CYS A 223 0.75 -15.78 -9.01
CA CYS A 223 1.21 -15.42 -10.35
C CYS A 223 0.69 -16.41 -11.40
N GLU A 224 0.76 -17.71 -11.12
CA GLU A 224 0.20 -18.76 -11.97
C GLU A 224 -1.31 -18.61 -12.15
N ARG A 225 -2.06 -18.39 -11.05
CA ARG A 225 -3.51 -18.14 -11.12
C ARG A 225 -3.86 -16.92 -11.96
N TYR A 226 -3.12 -15.82 -11.79
CA TYR A 226 -3.29 -14.62 -12.60
C TYR A 226 -3.07 -14.93 -14.08
N ARG A 227 -1.94 -15.54 -14.44
CA ARG A 227 -1.59 -15.90 -15.82
C ARG A 227 -2.64 -16.81 -16.46
N ASN A 228 -3.09 -17.82 -15.73
CA ASN A 228 -4.09 -18.78 -16.20
C ASN A 228 -5.46 -18.13 -16.45
N ALA A 229 -5.84 -17.13 -15.66
CA ALA A 229 -7.10 -16.39 -15.82
C ALA A 229 -7.00 -15.21 -16.79
N SER A 230 -5.78 -14.82 -17.17
CA SER A 230 -5.47 -13.65 -17.98
C SER A 230 -5.73 -13.91 -19.47
N ARG A 231 -6.15 -12.86 -20.19
CA ARG A 231 -6.35 -12.88 -21.65
C ARG A 231 -5.15 -12.33 -22.44
N GLY A 232 -3.99 -12.16 -21.80
CA GLY A 232 -2.77 -11.66 -22.44
C GLY A 232 -1.81 -10.85 -21.56
N GLY A 233 -2.16 -10.60 -20.29
CA GLY A 233 -1.24 -10.03 -19.30
C GLY A 233 -0.41 -11.10 -18.59
N GLU A 234 0.87 -10.82 -18.33
CA GLU A 234 1.79 -11.80 -17.74
C GLU A 234 1.75 -11.83 -16.22
N GLY A 235 1.34 -10.76 -15.52
CA GLY A 235 1.50 -10.68 -14.07
C GLY A 235 2.98 -10.64 -13.69
N GLU A 236 3.42 -9.51 -13.17
CA GLU A 236 4.82 -9.30 -12.84
C GLU A 236 5.15 -9.92 -11.49
N MET A 237 6.36 -10.46 -11.37
CA MET A 237 6.83 -11.09 -10.14
C MET A 237 8.29 -10.76 -9.89
N ALA A 238 8.59 -10.29 -8.68
CA ALA A 238 9.94 -10.03 -8.19
C ALA A 238 10.22 -10.93 -6.97
N MET A 239 11.12 -11.89 -7.16
CA MET A 239 11.58 -12.78 -6.09
C MET A 239 12.93 -12.28 -5.57
N PHE A 240 13.03 -12.04 -4.27
CA PHE A 240 14.24 -11.56 -3.62
C PHE A 240 14.94 -12.69 -2.89
N GLU A 241 16.03 -13.16 -3.50
CA GLU A 241 16.80 -14.29 -2.98
C GLU A 241 17.37 -14.00 -1.59
N GLY A 242 17.16 -14.91 -0.64
CA GLY A 242 17.66 -14.84 0.73
C GLY A 242 16.96 -13.82 1.63
N ASP A 243 15.83 -13.24 1.20
CA ASP A 243 15.11 -12.25 1.98
C ASP A 243 13.89 -12.84 2.70
N ASP A 244 13.46 -12.17 3.77
CA ASP A 244 12.43 -12.64 4.69
C ASP A 244 11.05 -12.02 4.42
N HIS A 245 10.08 -12.29 5.30
CA HIS A 245 8.72 -11.74 5.25
C HIS A 245 8.63 -10.20 5.27
N GLN A 246 9.61 -9.57 5.92
CA GLN A 246 9.71 -8.13 6.12
C GLN A 246 10.52 -7.46 5.00
N LEU A 247 11.10 -8.23 4.10
CA LEU A 247 12.12 -7.76 3.16
C LEU A 247 13.28 -7.04 3.88
N SER A 248 13.71 -7.56 5.04
CA SER A 248 14.72 -6.94 5.91
C SER A 248 16.03 -6.63 5.18
N HIS A 249 16.39 -7.41 4.16
CA HIS A 249 17.65 -7.25 3.42
C HIS A 249 17.49 -6.55 2.08
N LYS A 250 16.30 -6.56 1.47
CA LYS A 250 16.03 -6.00 0.14
C LYS A 250 14.87 -5.00 0.12
N GLY A 251 14.52 -4.39 1.25
CA GLY A 251 13.49 -3.34 1.34
C GLY A 251 13.69 -2.22 0.32
N LEU A 252 14.90 -1.66 0.20
CA LEU A 252 15.19 -0.65 -0.83
C LEU A 252 14.99 -1.16 -2.26
N LYS A 253 15.28 -2.43 -2.52
CA LYS A 253 15.04 -3.03 -3.84
C LYS A 253 13.54 -3.20 -4.10
N ALA A 254 12.76 -3.52 -3.06
CA ALA A 254 11.31 -3.54 -3.12
C ALA A 254 10.76 -2.18 -3.54
N GLU A 255 11.28 -1.11 -2.94
CA GLU A 255 10.91 0.26 -3.30
C GLU A 255 11.23 0.57 -4.77
N GLU A 256 12.43 0.20 -5.26
CA GLU A 256 12.77 0.37 -6.68
C GLU A 256 11.80 -0.33 -7.62
N VAL A 257 11.40 -1.56 -7.28
CA VAL A 257 10.46 -2.35 -8.09
C VAL A 257 9.06 -1.74 -8.04
N LEU A 258 8.59 -1.29 -6.87
CA LEU A 258 7.28 -0.63 -6.72
C LEU A 258 7.21 0.72 -7.44
N LEU A 259 8.34 1.40 -7.62
CA LEU A 259 8.46 2.68 -8.32
C LEU A 259 8.81 2.50 -9.80
N ALA A 260 9.04 1.27 -10.28
CA ALA A 260 9.41 1.01 -11.65
C ALA A 260 8.25 1.40 -12.60
N GLY A 261 8.53 2.34 -13.50
CA GLY A 261 7.53 2.92 -14.40
C GLY A 261 7.30 4.41 -14.19
N GLU A 262 7.66 4.94 -13.01
CA GLU A 262 7.70 6.37 -12.75
C GLU A 262 9.15 6.87 -12.83
N GLU A 263 9.41 7.89 -13.67
CA GLU A 263 10.70 8.57 -13.65
C GLU A 263 10.80 9.39 -12.35
N VAL A 264 11.38 8.80 -11.32
CA VAL A 264 12.01 9.58 -10.24
C VAL A 264 13.09 10.41 -10.92
N GLY A 265 12.93 11.73 -10.95
CA GLY A 265 13.84 12.61 -11.67
C GLY A 265 15.29 12.36 -11.24
N ASN A 266 16.25 12.39 -12.17
CA ASN A 266 17.66 12.16 -11.82
C ASN A 266 18.14 13.08 -10.69
N GLU A 267 17.61 14.30 -10.56
CA GLU A 267 17.90 15.18 -9.44
C GLU A 267 17.32 14.68 -8.11
N GLU A 268 16.08 14.20 -8.07
CA GLU A 268 15.46 13.61 -6.87
C GLU A 268 16.18 12.32 -6.46
N ARG A 269 16.52 11.48 -7.44
CA ARG A 269 17.32 10.26 -7.24
C ARG A 269 18.70 10.61 -6.70
N MET A 270 19.35 11.65 -7.24
CA MET A 270 20.65 12.13 -6.76
C MET A 270 20.54 12.82 -5.40
N GLN A 271 19.48 13.54 -5.08
CA GLN A 271 19.23 14.11 -3.75
C GLN A 271 19.04 13.00 -2.72
N TRP A 272 18.27 11.96 -3.06
CA TRP A 272 18.13 10.77 -2.23
C TRP A 272 19.46 10.04 -2.03
N LEU A 273 20.19 9.74 -3.11
CA LEU A 273 21.49 9.07 -3.05
C LEU A 273 22.54 9.90 -2.30
N GLN A 274 22.59 11.22 -2.50
CA GLN A 274 23.48 12.12 -1.77
C GLN A 274 23.11 12.24 -0.29
N ALA A 275 21.82 12.18 0.05
CA ALA A 275 21.38 12.14 1.45
C ALA A 275 21.77 10.83 2.13
N GLN A 276 21.80 9.71 1.40
CA GLN A 276 22.23 8.41 1.91
C GLN A 276 23.77 8.28 1.99
N LEU A 277 24.51 8.84 1.02
CA LEU A 277 25.98 8.73 0.95
C LEU A 277 26.71 9.60 1.97
N ARG A 278 26.14 10.74 2.38
CA ARG A 278 26.73 11.60 3.44
C ARG A 278 26.73 10.96 4.83
N ASP A 279 25.90 9.94 5.05
CA ASP A 279 25.77 9.23 6.33
C ASP A 279 26.72 8.02 6.44
N VAL A 280 27.51 7.70 5.39
CA VAL A 280 28.56 6.65 5.42
C VAL A 280 29.96 7.22 5.68
N THR A 281 30.13 8.54 5.51
CA THR A 281 31.43 9.23 5.61
C THR A 281 31.60 10.12 6.84
N ASN A 282 30.66 10.09 7.80
CA ASN A 282 30.74 10.81 9.07
C ASN A 282 30.44 9.90 10.26
#